data_AF-A0A0G4M9I6-F1
#
_entry.id   AF-A0A0G4M9I6-F1
#
_cell.length_a   1.000
_cell.length_b   1.000
_cell.length_c   1.000
_cell.angle_alpha   90.00
_cell.angle_beta   90.00
_cell.angle_gamma   90.00
#
_symmetry.space_group_name_H-M   'P 1'
#
loop_
_entity.id
_entity.type
_entity.pdbx_description
1 polymer ?
#
loop_
_entity_poly.entity_id
_entity_poly.type
_entity_poly.pdbx_seq_one_letter_code
_entity_poly.pdbx_strand_id
1 'polypeptide(L)'
;STEPDSLANMVTNMGVAKCSNAAAAYKECTKYAVQKLDLPHVAQYLDAGHAGWLGWPANIGPAATIFTDIYKEAGRPKSLRGLATNVSNYNAWNATSPAPYTSPNPNYDEKHYVDAFAPLLRQNGWDAKFIIDQGRSGKQPTGQQEWGHWCNALGTGFGLRPTSNTGHPDVDAFVWVKPGGEADGTSDTTAVRYDHFCGSASSMKPAPEAGTWFQAYFEQLLRNANPSF
;
A
#
# COMPACT_ATOMS: atom_id res chain seq x y z
N SER A 1 8.54 3.29 6.08
CA SER A 1 7.09 3.51 6.03
C SER A 1 6.61 3.64 7.46
N THR A 2 5.71 4.57 7.75
CA THR A 2 5.12 4.77 9.08
C THR A 2 3.64 4.38 9.03
N GLU A 3 3.24 3.46 9.91
CA GLU A 3 1.86 3.02 10.19
C GLU A 3 1.03 2.58 8.97
N PRO A 4 1.37 1.45 8.30
CA PRO A 4 0.54 0.86 7.24
C PRO A 4 -0.93 0.68 7.65
N ASP A 5 -1.85 0.91 6.71
CA ASP A 5 -3.30 0.79 6.87
C ASP A 5 -3.95 1.75 7.88
N SER A 6 -3.21 2.64 8.55
CA SER A 6 -3.80 3.53 9.56
C SER A 6 -4.64 4.67 8.96
N LEU A 7 -4.02 5.59 8.24
CA LEU A 7 -4.67 6.80 7.73
C LEU A 7 -5.63 6.51 6.58
N ALA A 8 -5.36 5.48 5.77
CA ALA A 8 -6.25 5.05 4.69
C ALA A 8 -7.63 4.60 5.23
N ASN A 9 -7.66 3.96 6.39
CA ASN A 9 -8.90 3.60 7.09
C ASN A 9 -9.74 4.84 7.46
N MET A 10 -9.11 5.99 7.76
CA MET A 10 -9.86 7.21 8.08
C MET A 10 -10.53 7.85 6.86
N VAL A 11 -10.09 7.52 5.64
CA VAL A 11 -10.72 8.03 4.42
C VAL A 11 -11.99 7.26 4.11
N THR A 12 -11.98 5.94 4.29
CA THR A 12 -12.98 5.03 3.70
C THR A 12 -13.74 4.18 4.71
N ASN A 13 -13.19 3.96 5.91
CA ASN A 13 -13.73 3.02 6.89
C ASN A 13 -14.24 3.68 8.18
N MET A 14 -14.55 4.98 8.14
CA MET A 14 -15.13 5.70 9.29
C MET A 14 -16.53 5.20 9.68
N GLY A 15 -17.19 4.41 8.83
CA GLY A 15 -18.41 3.67 9.17
C GLY A 15 -18.18 2.45 10.07
N VAL A 16 -16.94 1.98 10.20
CA VAL A 16 -16.58 0.86 11.09
C VAL A 16 -16.29 1.42 12.49
N ALA A 17 -17.05 0.98 13.50
CA ALA A 17 -16.97 1.50 14.86
C ALA A 17 -15.54 1.46 15.46
N LYS A 18 -14.78 0.41 15.14
CA LYS A 18 -13.37 0.31 15.57
C LYS A 18 -12.51 1.42 14.96
N CYS A 19 -12.69 1.71 13.67
CA CYS A 19 -11.95 2.75 12.96
C CYS A 19 -12.35 4.16 13.44
N SER A 20 -13.64 4.42 13.62
CA SER A 20 -14.11 5.73 14.11
C SER A 20 -13.62 6.02 15.54
N ASN A 21 -13.64 5.01 16.42
CA ASN A 21 -13.13 5.15 17.78
C ASN A 21 -11.60 5.33 17.83
N ALA A 22 -10.87 4.77 16.87
CA ALA A 22 -9.41 4.87 16.79
C ALA A 22 -8.91 6.13 16.04
N ALA A 23 -9.76 6.81 15.26
CA ALA A 23 -9.34 7.87 14.36
C ALA A 23 -8.59 9.02 15.05
N ALA A 24 -9.04 9.46 16.22
CA ALA A 24 -8.36 10.51 16.98
C ALA A 24 -6.96 10.05 17.44
N ALA A 25 -6.88 8.82 17.98
CA ALA A 25 -5.61 8.23 18.40
C ALA A 25 -4.64 8.04 17.23
N TYR A 26 -5.11 7.58 16.06
CA TYR A 26 -4.26 7.47 14.88
C TYR A 26 -3.71 8.81 14.41
N LYS A 27 -4.53 9.87 14.37
CA LYS A 27 -4.02 11.21 14.02
C LYS A 27 -2.97 11.69 15.03
N GLU A 28 -3.23 11.51 16.32
CA GLU A 28 -2.31 11.94 17.38
C GLU A 28 -1.00 11.15 17.34
N CYS A 29 -1.06 9.81 17.30
CA CYS A 29 0.13 8.96 17.27
C CYS A 29 0.95 9.17 16.00
N THR A 30 0.30 9.31 14.83
CA THR A 30 1.01 9.59 13.58
C THR A 30 1.70 10.94 13.65
N LYS A 31 1.02 11.99 14.12
CA LYS A 31 1.63 13.32 14.31
C LYS A 31 2.82 13.25 15.27
N TYR A 32 2.66 12.55 16.39
CA TYR A 32 3.72 12.38 17.37
C TYR A 32 4.94 11.67 16.76
N ALA A 33 4.74 10.58 16.03
CA ALA A 33 5.80 9.84 15.36
C ALA A 33 6.55 10.73 14.35
N VAL A 34 5.83 11.42 13.45
CA VAL A 34 6.49 12.25 12.44
C VAL A 34 7.27 13.41 13.05
N GLN A 35 6.81 13.97 14.17
CA GLN A 35 7.51 15.03 14.89
C GLN A 35 8.74 14.51 15.65
N LYS A 36 8.63 13.38 16.34
CA LYS A 36 9.73 12.82 17.13
C LYS A 36 10.84 12.23 16.28
N LEU A 37 10.48 11.70 15.11
CA LEU A 37 11.43 11.14 14.16
C LEU A 37 11.91 12.18 13.13
N ASP A 38 11.67 13.48 13.37
CA ASP A 38 12.23 14.57 12.56
C ASP A 38 13.72 14.79 12.84
N LEU A 39 14.51 13.81 12.40
CA LEU A 39 15.95 13.73 12.62
C LEU A 39 16.71 13.96 11.30
N PRO A 40 17.91 14.57 11.32
CA PRO A 40 18.65 14.95 10.11
C PRO A 40 18.99 13.81 9.12
N HIS A 41 18.99 12.55 9.58
CA HIS A 41 19.35 11.38 8.78
C HIS A 41 18.19 10.42 8.55
N VAL A 42 16.95 10.90 8.76
CA VAL A 42 15.73 10.12 8.59
C VAL A 42 14.92 10.69 7.44
N ALA A 43 14.40 9.81 6.58
CA ALA A 43 13.35 10.11 5.62
C ALA A 43 12.12 9.27 5.95
N GLN A 44 10.98 9.94 6.15
CA GLN A 44 9.71 9.33 6.51
C GLN A 44 8.76 9.38 5.32
N TYR A 45 8.04 8.28 5.14
CA TYR A 45 6.96 8.14 4.17
C TYR A 45 5.74 7.57 4.90
N LEU A 46 4.64 8.31 4.93
CA LEU A 46 3.39 7.84 5.52
C LEU A 46 2.70 6.87 4.57
N ASP A 47 2.14 5.78 5.09
CA ASP A 47 1.36 4.88 4.25
C ASP A 47 0.11 5.57 3.70
N ALA A 48 -0.11 5.42 2.39
CA ALA A 48 -1.23 5.97 1.66
C ALA A 48 -2.03 4.91 0.91
N GLY A 49 -2.07 3.68 1.44
CA GLY A 49 -2.76 2.57 0.82
C GLY A 49 -2.27 2.32 -0.61
N HIS A 50 -3.19 2.22 -1.55
CA HIS A 50 -2.86 1.91 -2.95
C HIS A 50 -3.96 2.41 -3.91
N ALA A 51 -3.72 2.28 -5.21
CA ALA A 51 -4.61 2.75 -6.27
C ALA A 51 -6.06 2.24 -6.12
N GLY A 52 -6.23 0.94 -5.87
CA GLY A 52 -7.53 0.31 -5.58
C GLY A 52 -8.19 0.66 -4.26
N TRP A 53 -7.60 1.53 -3.44
CA TRP A 53 -8.16 1.96 -2.16
C TRP A 53 -8.39 3.47 -2.12
N LEU A 54 -7.32 4.27 -2.13
CA LEU A 54 -7.41 5.73 -2.08
C LEU A 54 -7.36 6.37 -3.47
N GLY A 55 -6.95 5.61 -4.49
CA GLY A 55 -6.90 6.09 -5.88
C GLY A 55 -8.25 6.21 -6.56
N TRP A 56 -9.34 5.73 -5.97
CA TRP A 56 -10.68 5.96 -6.52
C TRP A 56 -11.00 7.47 -6.58
N PRO A 57 -11.66 7.96 -7.66
CA PRO A 57 -11.96 9.39 -7.80
C PRO A 57 -12.72 10.00 -6.60
N ALA A 58 -13.59 9.23 -5.96
CA ALA A 58 -14.32 9.66 -4.77
C ALA A 58 -13.44 9.79 -3.51
N ASN A 59 -12.31 9.08 -3.45
CA ASN A 59 -11.48 8.95 -2.24
C ASN A 59 -10.22 9.82 -2.30
N ILE A 60 -9.68 10.08 -3.50
CA ILE A 60 -8.37 10.70 -3.68
C ILE A 60 -8.31 12.15 -3.19
N GLY A 61 -9.39 12.92 -3.37
CA GLY A 61 -9.51 14.28 -2.85
C GLY A 61 -9.51 14.33 -1.31
N PRO A 62 -10.44 13.62 -0.64
CA PRO A 62 -10.45 13.49 0.82
C PRO A 62 -9.12 12.98 1.40
N ALA A 63 -8.47 12.01 0.74
CA ALA A 63 -7.15 11.54 1.12
C ALA A 63 -6.11 12.66 1.09
N ALA A 64 -6.08 13.48 0.03
CA ALA A 64 -5.12 14.58 -0.10
C ALA A 64 -5.26 15.58 1.03
N THR A 65 -6.50 15.89 1.43
CA THR A 65 -6.77 16.74 2.59
C THR A 65 -6.20 16.14 3.87
N ILE A 66 -6.52 14.88 4.19
CA ILE A 66 -6.04 14.22 5.42
C ILE A 66 -4.52 14.21 5.52
N PHE A 67 -3.81 13.81 4.45
CA PHE A 67 -2.35 13.74 4.48
C PHE A 67 -1.69 15.12 4.59
N THR A 68 -2.21 16.13 3.87
CA THR A 68 -1.66 17.49 3.96
C THR A 68 -1.97 18.18 5.28
N ASP A 69 -3.11 17.89 5.91
CA ASP A 69 -3.43 18.38 7.25
C ASP A 69 -2.47 17.81 8.28
N ILE A 70 -2.21 16.50 8.25
CA ILE A 70 -1.20 15.87 9.13
C ILE A 70 0.18 16.51 8.91
N TYR A 71 0.60 16.71 7.66
CA TYR A 71 1.88 17.36 7.35
C TYR A 71 1.95 18.79 7.92
N LYS A 72 0.89 19.59 7.78
CA LYS A 72 0.82 20.96 8.30
C LYS A 72 0.78 20.99 9.82
N GLU A 73 -0.09 20.21 10.44
CA GLU A 73 -0.28 20.13 11.89
C GLU A 73 0.97 19.59 12.60
N ALA A 74 1.73 18.71 11.95
CA ALA A 74 3.02 18.25 12.45
C ALA A 74 4.11 19.34 12.42
N GLY A 75 3.85 20.50 11.80
CA GLY A 75 4.82 21.58 11.67
C GLY A 75 5.71 21.46 10.44
N ARG A 76 5.28 20.72 9.41
CA ARG A 76 6.02 20.49 8.15
C ARG A 76 7.43 19.93 8.37
N PRO A 77 7.58 18.81 9.09
CA PRO A 77 8.89 18.24 9.43
C PRO A 77 9.72 17.94 8.18
N LYS A 78 11.03 18.22 8.24
CA LYS A 78 11.93 18.10 7.07
C LYS A 78 12.14 16.67 6.63
N SER A 79 12.15 15.74 7.58
CA SER A 79 12.26 14.31 7.34
C SER A 79 11.00 13.72 6.67
N LEU A 80 9.83 14.35 6.79
CA LEU A 80 8.60 13.85 6.18
C LEU A 80 8.57 14.16 4.68
N ARG A 81 9.15 13.22 3.94
CA ARG A 81 9.44 13.34 2.51
C ARG A 81 8.20 13.11 1.65
N GLY A 82 7.28 12.26 2.10
CA GLY A 82 6.10 11.96 1.30
C GLY A 82 5.31 10.74 1.77
N LEU A 83 4.86 9.95 0.80
CA LEU A 83 3.93 8.83 0.99
C LEU A 83 4.51 7.51 0.47
N ALA A 84 4.12 6.40 1.10
CA ALA A 84 4.38 5.05 0.63
C ALA A 84 3.08 4.46 0.10
N THR A 85 3.10 3.87 -1.10
CA THR A 85 1.90 3.22 -1.67
C THR A 85 2.18 1.77 -2.07
N ASN A 86 1.09 1.02 -2.26
CA ASN A 86 1.07 -0.40 -2.58
C ASN A 86 1.69 -1.31 -1.51
N VAL A 87 1.95 -0.80 -0.31
CA VAL A 87 2.54 -1.55 0.80
C VAL A 87 1.72 -2.82 1.05
N SER A 88 2.38 -3.97 1.00
CA SER A 88 1.73 -5.28 1.15
C SER A 88 0.64 -5.60 0.12
N ASN A 89 0.54 -4.88 -0.99
CA ASN A 89 -0.43 -5.13 -2.05
C ASN A 89 0.29 -5.56 -3.35
N TYR A 90 -0.42 -5.60 -4.48
CA TYR A 90 0.00 -6.29 -5.70
C TYR A 90 -0.15 -5.46 -6.97
N ASN A 91 -0.47 -4.17 -6.86
CA ASN A 91 -0.74 -3.34 -8.03
C ASN A 91 0.51 -3.20 -8.88
N ALA A 92 0.30 -3.15 -10.19
CA ALA A 92 1.33 -2.76 -11.14
C ALA A 92 1.81 -1.33 -10.84
N TRP A 93 3.08 -1.04 -11.13
CA TRP A 93 3.51 0.34 -11.26
C TRP A 93 2.84 1.02 -12.46
N ASN A 94 3.00 0.47 -13.67
CA ASN A 94 2.50 1.06 -14.91
C ASN A 94 2.01 -0.08 -15.83
N ALA A 95 0.72 -0.37 -15.78
CA ALA A 95 0.11 -1.46 -16.52
C ALA A 95 -0.22 -1.05 -17.95
N THR A 96 -0.01 -1.94 -18.92
CA THR A 96 -0.36 -1.69 -20.33
C THR A 96 -1.88 -1.68 -20.55
N SER A 97 -2.62 -2.46 -19.75
CA SER A 97 -4.08 -2.47 -19.75
C SER A 97 -4.60 -2.72 -18.34
N PRO A 98 -5.78 -2.18 -17.98
CA PRO A 98 -6.38 -2.42 -16.67
C PRO A 98 -6.67 -3.92 -16.48
N ALA A 99 -6.37 -4.44 -15.29
CA ALA A 99 -6.80 -5.77 -14.91
C ALA A 99 -8.33 -5.79 -14.70
N PRO A 100 -9.05 -6.89 -14.96
CA PRO A 100 -10.52 -6.90 -14.88
C PRO A 100 -11.08 -6.40 -13.53
N TYR A 101 -10.44 -6.77 -12.43
CA TYR A 101 -10.84 -6.40 -11.07
C TYR A 101 -10.60 -4.92 -10.73
N THR A 102 -9.93 -4.14 -11.57
CA THR A 102 -9.70 -2.71 -11.31
C THR A 102 -10.83 -1.82 -11.85
N SER A 103 -11.70 -2.37 -12.71
CA SER A 103 -12.80 -1.61 -13.30
C SER A 103 -13.84 -1.20 -12.25
N PRO A 104 -14.44 0.01 -12.34
CA PRO A 104 -14.23 1.05 -13.35
C PRO A 104 -13.22 2.15 -12.91
N ASN A 105 -12.28 1.85 -12.00
CA ASN A 105 -11.34 2.86 -11.52
C ASN A 105 -10.41 3.34 -12.66
N PRO A 106 -10.37 4.64 -12.99
CA PRO A 106 -9.43 5.15 -13.98
C PRO A 106 -7.98 5.07 -13.49
N ASN A 107 -7.76 5.05 -12.17
CA ASN A 107 -6.45 4.90 -11.56
C ASN A 107 -6.20 3.42 -11.25
N TYR A 108 -6.03 2.60 -12.29
CA TYR A 108 -5.95 1.13 -12.18
C TYR A 108 -4.56 0.59 -11.82
N ASP A 109 -3.55 1.45 -11.77
CA ASP A 109 -2.20 1.13 -11.33
C ASP A 109 -1.62 2.28 -10.47
N GLU A 110 -0.44 2.05 -9.89
CA GLU A 110 0.17 3.03 -8.98
C GLU A 110 0.66 4.29 -9.70
N LYS A 111 1.05 4.21 -10.98
CA LYS A 111 1.45 5.39 -11.75
C LYS A 111 0.26 6.33 -11.94
N HIS A 112 -0.89 5.82 -12.40
CA HIS A 112 -2.09 6.64 -12.55
C HIS A 112 -2.54 7.21 -11.21
N TYR A 113 -2.44 6.42 -10.13
CA TYR A 113 -2.72 6.91 -8.78
C TYR A 113 -1.78 8.06 -8.38
N VAL A 114 -0.46 7.90 -8.51
CA VAL A 114 0.53 8.94 -8.19
C VAL A 114 0.32 10.20 -9.05
N ASP A 115 0.10 10.03 -10.35
CA ASP A 115 -0.14 11.14 -11.29
C ASP A 115 -1.39 11.95 -10.93
N ALA A 116 -2.45 11.27 -10.45
CA ALA A 116 -3.66 11.92 -9.98
C ALA A 116 -3.50 12.52 -8.57
N PHE A 117 -2.67 11.92 -7.71
CA PHE A 117 -2.59 12.27 -6.30
C PHE A 117 -1.60 13.41 -6.01
N ALA A 118 -0.41 13.37 -6.62
CA ALA A 118 0.66 14.33 -6.36
C ALA A 118 0.24 15.80 -6.64
N PRO A 119 -0.52 16.12 -7.71
CA PRO A 119 -1.01 17.48 -7.93
C PRO A 119 -1.95 17.97 -6.83
N LEU A 120 -2.81 17.10 -6.28
CA LEU A 120 -3.73 17.46 -5.20
C LEU A 120 -2.98 17.77 -3.91
N LEU A 121 -1.94 16.98 -3.59
CA LEU A 121 -1.08 17.24 -2.43
C LEU A 121 -0.35 18.58 -2.57
N ARG A 122 0.20 18.88 -3.76
CA ARG A 122 0.85 20.17 -4.06
C ARG A 122 -0.10 21.34 -3.94
N GLN A 123 -1.31 21.21 -4.51
CA GLN A 123 -2.35 22.23 -4.39
C GLN A 123 -2.70 22.51 -2.93
N ASN A 124 -2.69 21.46 -2.10
CA ASN A 124 -2.90 21.56 -0.66
C ASN A 124 -1.65 21.97 0.13
N GLY A 125 -0.53 22.29 -0.53
CA GLY A 125 0.66 22.87 0.09
C GLY A 125 1.72 21.86 0.54
N TRP A 126 1.74 20.66 -0.02
CA TRP A 126 2.80 19.67 0.20
C TRP A 126 3.30 19.05 -1.11
N ASP A 127 4.57 19.30 -1.47
CA ASP A 127 5.25 18.64 -2.60
C ASP A 127 5.76 17.25 -2.19
N ALA A 128 4.83 16.36 -1.84
CA ALA A 128 5.13 15.00 -1.40
C ALA A 128 5.78 14.17 -2.52
N LYS A 129 6.78 13.37 -2.16
CA LYS A 129 7.32 12.30 -3.01
C LYS A 129 6.73 10.94 -2.66
N PHE A 130 6.95 9.95 -3.50
CA PHE A 130 6.40 8.62 -3.33
C PHE A 130 7.49 7.55 -3.31
N ILE A 131 7.27 6.52 -2.49
CA ILE A 131 7.93 5.22 -2.65
C ILE A 131 6.85 4.17 -2.92
N ILE A 132 7.11 3.27 -3.86
CA ILE A 132 6.09 2.31 -4.31
C ILE A 132 6.58 0.90 -4.01
N ASP A 133 5.81 0.15 -3.22
CA ASP A 133 6.09 -1.27 -3.01
C ASP A 133 5.84 -2.03 -4.31
N GLN A 134 6.82 -2.81 -4.78
CA GLN A 134 6.72 -3.68 -5.94
C GLN A 134 7.16 -5.12 -5.60
N GLY A 135 7.25 -5.46 -4.31
CA GLY A 135 7.72 -6.76 -3.82
C GLY A 135 6.93 -7.95 -4.34
N ARG A 136 5.65 -7.78 -4.66
CA ARG A 136 4.75 -8.85 -5.13
C ARG A 136 3.99 -8.51 -6.42
N SER A 137 4.47 -7.51 -7.16
CA SER A 137 3.76 -6.91 -8.30
C SER A 137 4.27 -7.37 -9.68
N GLY A 138 5.16 -8.36 -9.76
CA GLY A 138 5.82 -8.73 -11.03
C GLY A 138 4.89 -9.36 -12.07
N LYS A 139 3.92 -10.16 -11.62
CA LYS A 139 2.95 -10.81 -12.50
C LYS A 139 1.64 -10.02 -12.53
N GLN A 140 1.28 -9.52 -13.71
CA GLN A 140 0.06 -8.77 -13.98
C GLN A 140 -0.69 -9.36 -15.19
N PRO A 141 -2.03 -9.45 -15.17
CA PRO A 141 -2.86 -9.31 -13.97
C PRO A 141 -2.53 -10.39 -12.94
N THR A 142 -2.84 -10.13 -11.67
CA THR A 142 -2.69 -11.11 -10.59
C THR A 142 -3.77 -12.19 -10.71
N GLY A 143 -3.75 -13.18 -9.81
CA GLY A 143 -4.84 -14.15 -9.66
C GLY A 143 -5.98 -13.67 -8.74
N GLN A 144 -6.02 -12.38 -8.39
CA GLN A 144 -7.12 -11.82 -7.61
C GLN A 144 -8.43 -11.89 -8.41
N GLN A 145 -9.52 -12.24 -7.73
CA GLN A 145 -10.88 -12.16 -8.30
C GLN A 145 -11.49 -10.78 -8.11
N GLU A 146 -11.24 -10.16 -6.95
CA GLU A 146 -11.63 -8.81 -6.62
C GLU A 146 -10.41 -8.03 -6.12
N TRP A 147 -10.36 -6.73 -6.39
CA TRP A 147 -9.18 -5.93 -6.04
C TRP A 147 -8.91 -5.87 -4.53
N GLY A 148 -9.98 -5.93 -3.73
CA GLY A 148 -9.91 -5.98 -2.27
C GLY A 148 -9.42 -7.31 -1.69
N HIS A 149 -9.19 -8.35 -2.49
CA HIS A 149 -8.63 -9.61 -2.01
C HIS A 149 -7.12 -9.48 -1.76
N TRP A 150 -6.75 -9.00 -0.57
CA TRP A 150 -5.37 -8.66 -0.20
C TRP A 150 -4.56 -9.84 0.35
N CYS A 151 -5.19 -10.87 0.92
CA CYS A 151 -4.48 -11.90 1.68
C CYS A 151 -3.93 -13.04 0.81
N ASN A 152 -2.61 -13.27 0.84
CA ASN A 152 -1.88 -14.35 0.18
C ASN A 152 -2.32 -14.59 -1.27
N ALA A 153 -2.46 -13.52 -2.07
CA ALA A 153 -3.10 -13.61 -3.39
C ALA A 153 -2.37 -14.59 -4.33
N LEU A 154 -3.14 -15.45 -4.99
CA LEU A 154 -2.66 -16.38 -6.00
C LEU A 154 -2.17 -15.65 -7.24
N GLY A 155 -1.29 -16.31 -8.00
CA GLY A 155 -0.88 -15.83 -9.32
C GLY A 155 -0.08 -14.53 -9.30
N THR A 156 0.56 -14.20 -8.19
CA THR A 156 1.47 -13.05 -8.02
C THR A 156 2.94 -13.48 -8.20
N GLY A 157 3.84 -12.50 -8.36
CA GLY A 157 5.26 -12.72 -8.63
C GLY A 157 6.13 -11.62 -8.03
N PHE A 158 7.39 -11.92 -7.69
CA PHE A 158 8.35 -10.87 -7.30
C PHE A 158 8.50 -9.83 -8.43
N GLY A 159 8.43 -8.54 -8.11
CA GLY A 159 8.41 -7.47 -9.10
C GLY A 159 9.75 -6.77 -9.35
N LEU A 160 9.65 -5.53 -9.81
CA LEU A 160 10.79 -4.64 -10.05
C LEU A 160 11.69 -4.60 -8.81
N ARG A 161 13.01 -4.76 -9.02
CA ARG A 161 13.97 -4.70 -7.92
C ARG A 161 14.03 -3.28 -7.34
N PRO A 162 14.29 -3.12 -6.03
CA PRO A 162 14.40 -1.80 -5.43
C PRO A 162 15.42 -0.91 -6.14
N THR A 163 15.03 0.33 -6.46
CA THR A 163 15.88 1.28 -7.19
C THR A 163 15.35 2.70 -7.03
N SER A 164 16.25 3.69 -6.96
CA SER A 164 15.92 5.11 -7.07
C SER A 164 15.82 5.60 -8.51
N ASN A 165 16.21 4.78 -9.49
CA ASN A 165 16.11 5.11 -10.92
C ASN A 165 14.71 4.79 -11.44
N THR A 166 13.71 5.55 -10.96
CA THR A 166 12.29 5.31 -11.26
C THR A 166 11.86 5.87 -12.61
N GLY A 167 12.58 6.88 -13.10
CA GLY A 167 12.20 7.65 -14.29
C GLY A 167 10.97 8.54 -14.10
N HIS A 168 10.47 8.69 -12.86
CA HIS A 168 9.28 9.48 -12.54
C HIS A 168 9.63 10.62 -11.57
N PRO A 169 9.24 11.88 -11.85
CA PRO A 169 9.64 13.03 -11.03
C PRO A 169 9.10 12.99 -9.59
N ASP A 170 8.02 12.24 -9.37
CA ASP A 170 7.32 12.17 -8.09
C ASP A 170 7.62 10.90 -7.30
N VAL A 171 8.36 9.96 -7.87
CA VAL A 171 8.71 8.69 -7.19
C VAL A 171 10.19 8.67 -6.88
N ASP A 172 10.52 8.74 -5.60
CA ASP A 172 11.89 8.67 -5.11
C ASP A 172 12.48 7.25 -5.30
N ALA A 173 11.68 6.19 -5.10
CA ALA A 173 12.13 4.81 -5.30
C ALA A 173 11.02 3.78 -5.53
N PHE A 174 11.34 2.72 -6.29
CA PHE A 174 10.69 1.42 -6.14
C PHE A 174 11.33 0.69 -4.97
N VAL A 175 10.52 0.07 -4.12
CA VAL A 175 10.95 -0.60 -2.89
C VAL A 175 10.25 -1.94 -2.74
N TRP A 176 10.79 -2.83 -1.92
CA TRP A 176 10.07 -4.01 -1.42
C TRP A 176 9.81 -3.79 0.05
N VAL A 177 8.58 -3.38 0.40
CA VAL A 177 8.22 -3.10 1.80
C VAL A 177 7.75 -4.38 2.47
N LYS A 178 6.78 -5.08 1.88
CA LYS A 178 6.37 -6.41 2.34
C LYS A 178 7.38 -7.47 1.87
N PRO A 179 8.00 -8.24 2.78
CA PRO A 179 8.87 -9.35 2.38
C PRO A 179 8.03 -10.48 1.78
N GLY A 180 8.22 -10.74 0.49
CA GLY A 180 7.55 -11.84 -0.19
C GLY A 180 7.97 -13.19 0.38
N GLY A 181 7.00 -13.99 0.82
CA GLY A 181 7.23 -15.26 1.52
C GLY A 181 6.80 -15.23 2.98
N GLU A 182 6.67 -14.05 3.59
CA GLU A 182 5.97 -13.92 4.88
C GLU A 182 4.46 -13.88 4.65
N ALA A 183 3.70 -14.76 5.31
CA ALA A 183 2.25 -14.83 5.18
C ALA A 183 1.57 -13.51 5.56
N ASP A 184 0.46 -13.20 4.89
CA ASP A 184 -0.40 -12.06 5.23
C ASP A 184 -1.38 -12.42 6.36
N GLY A 185 -1.76 -13.69 6.48
CA GLY A 185 -2.69 -14.20 7.49
C GLY A 185 -3.02 -15.68 7.29
N THR A 186 -3.54 -16.31 8.35
CA THR A 186 -3.85 -17.74 8.34
C THR A 186 -5.13 -18.06 7.59
N SER A 187 -5.15 -19.21 6.92
CA SER A 187 -6.37 -19.76 6.30
C SER A 187 -7.11 -20.74 7.22
N ASP A 188 -6.65 -20.97 8.44
CA ASP A 188 -7.33 -21.80 9.44
C ASP A 188 -8.52 -21.04 10.00
N THR A 189 -9.74 -21.49 9.67
CA THR A 189 -11.00 -20.86 10.11
C THR A 189 -11.25 -20.99 11.61
N THR A 190 -10.49 -21.83 12.31
CA THR A 190 -10.56 -22.00 13.77
C THR A 190 -9.59 -21.11 14.53
N ALA A 191 -8.64 -20.48 13.83
CA ALA A 191 -7.64 -19.61 14.46
C ALA A 191 -8.27 -18.31 14.97
N VAL A 192 -7.77 -17.82 16.11
CA VAL A 192 -8.26 -16.60 16.77
C VAL A 192 -8.13 -15.36 15.88
N ARG A 193 -7.11 -15.31 15.01
CA ARG A 193 -6.83 -14.18 14.11
C ARG A 193 -7.21 -14.46 12.65
N TYR A 194 -8.10 -15.43 12.42
CA TYR A 194 -8.59 -15.70 11.08
C TYR A 194 -9.26 -14.45 10.48
N ASP A 195 -8.86 -14.11 9.25
CA ASP A 195 -9.54 -13.14 8.42
C ASP A 195 -10.16 -13.84 7.20
N HIS A 196 -11.43 -13.56 6.93
CA HIS A 196 -12.17 -14.13 5.80
C HIS A 196 -11.50 -13.92 4.43
N PHE A 197 -10.73 -12.84 4.23
CA PHE A 197 -9.99 -12.65 2.98
C PHE A 197 -8.90 -13.71 2.75
N CYS A 198 -8.31 -14.23 3.83
CA CYS A 198 -7.35 -15.35 3.80
C CYS A 198 -8.03 -16.70 3.53
N GLY A 199 -9.36 -16.76 3.65
CA GLY A 199 -10.20 -17.88 3.23
C GLY A 199 -10.68 -17.82 1.78
N SER A 200 -10.54 -16.68 1.09
CA SER A 200 -11.11 -16.45 -0.25
C SER A 200 -10.55 -17.37 -1.34
N ALA A 201 -11.31 -17.67 -2.40
CA ALA A 201 -10.87 -18.58 -3.46
C ALA A 201 -9.57 -18.14 -4.19
N SER A 202 -9.26 -16.83 -4.19
CA SER A 202 -8.03 -16.28 -4.76
C SER A 202 -6.86 -16.18 -3.77
N SER A 203 -6.99 -16.72 -2.55
CA SER A 203 -5.93 -16.77 -1.54
C SER A 203 -5.26 -18.15 -1.49
N MET A 204 -3.94 -18.19 -1.42
CA MET A 204 -3.17 -19.45 -1.31
C MET A 204 -3.42 -20.12 0.05
N LYS A 205 -3.61 -21.44 0.03
CA LYS A 205 -3.88 -22.26 1.21
C LYS A 205 -3.16 -23.61 1.12
N PRO A 206 -2.89 -24.28 2.26
CA PRO A 206 -3.06 -23.77 3.63
C PRO A 206 -2.01 -22.70 3.94
N ALA A 207 -2.45 -21.58 4.56
CA ALA A 207 -1.59 -20.47 4.93
C ALA A 207 -1.36 -20.43 6.45
N PRO A 208 -0.12 -20.22 6.92
CA PRO A 208 0.19 -20.10 8.34
C PRO A 208 -0.18 -18.70 8.88
N GLU A 209 0.09 -18.45 10.16
CA GLU A 209 -0.16 -17.16 10.81
C GLU A 209 0.57 -16.00 10.13
N ALA A 210 -0.01 -14.80 10.19
CA ALA A 210 0.57 -13.59 9.62
C ALA A 210 2.03 -13.37 10.09
N GLY A 211 2.90 -12.97 9.17
CA GLY A 211 4.33 -12.74 9.43
C GLY A 211 5.19 -14.00 9.51
N THR A 212 4.59 -15.20 9.55
CA THR A 212 5.36 -16.45 9.52
C THR A 212 5.76 -16.84 8.09
N TRP A 213 6.81 -17.64 7.96
CA TRP A 213 7.28 -18.09 6.64
C TRP A 213 6.27 -19.01 5.95
N PHE A 214 5.94 -18.69 4.70
CA PHE A 214 5.03 -19.42 3.83
C PHE A 214 5.77 -19.87 2.57
N GLN A 215 6.41 -21.03 2.67
CA GLN A 215 7.28 -21.59 1.62
C GLN A 215 6.59 -21.70 0.24
N ALA A 216 5.38 -22.26 0.18
CA ALA A 216 4.68 -22.43 -1.09
C ALA A 216 4.36 -21.08 -1.77
N TYR A 217 4.09 -20.05 -0.97
CA TYR A 217 3.86 -18.70 -1.47
C TYR A 217 5.15 -18.06 -2.00
N PHE A 218 6.26 -18.22 -1.28
CA PHE A 218 7.58 -17.81 -1.76
C PHE A 218 7.92 -18.48 -3.11
N GLU A 219 7.67 -19.78 -3.25
CA GLU A 219 7.89 -20.49 -4.52
C GLU A 219 7.01 -19.97 -5.65
N GLN A 220 5.74 -19.63 -5.40
CA GLN A 220 4.88 -18.96 -6.38
C GLN A 220 5.51 -17.63 -6.82
N LEU A 221 5.94 -16.80 -5.87
CA LEU A 221 6.52 -15.51 -6.17
C LEU A 221 7.79 -15.64 -7.03
N LEU A 222 8.61 -16.65 -6.74
CA LEU A 222 9.85 -16.93 -7.46
C LEU A 222 9.57 -17.41 -8.90
N ARG A 223 8.64 -18.36 -9.07
CA ARG A 223 8.25 -18.88 -10.39
C ARG A 223 7.67 -17.80 -11.31
N ASN A 224 6.96 -16.84 -10.72
CA ASN A 224 6.29 -15.75 -11.45
C ASN A 224 7.10 -14.44 -11.43
N ALA A 225 8.37 -14.47 -11.00
CA ALA A 225 9.17 -13.27 -10.86
C ALA A 225 9.36 -12.54 -12.20
N ASN A 226 9.16 -11.23 -12.20
CA ASN A 226 9.36 -10.37 -13.35
C ASN A 226 9.94 -9.01 -12.91
N PRO A 227 11.22 -8.72 -13.22
CA PRO A 227 12.16 -9.59 -13.93
C PRO A 227 12.46 -10.89 -13.17
N SER A 228 12.78 -11.97 -13.91
CA SER A 228 13.20 -13.25 -13.32
C SER A 228 14.48 -13.09 -12.47
N PHE A 229 14.72 -14.02 -11.55
CA PHE A 229 15.97 -14.08 -10.78
C PHE A 229 17.09 -14.78 -11.54
#